data_AF-A0A9D1ZI46-F1
#
_entry.id   AF-A0A9D1ZI46-F1
#
_cell.length_a   1.000
_cell.length_b   1.000
_cell.length_c   1.000
_cell.angle_alpha   90.00
_cell.angle_beta   90.00
_cell.angle_gamma   90.00
#
_symmetry.space_group_name_H-M   'P 1'
#
loop_
_entity.id
_entity.type
_entity.pdbx_description
1 polymer ?
#
loop_
_entity_poly.entity_id
_entity_poly.type
_entity_poly.pdbx_seq_one_letter_code
_entity_poly.pdbx_strand_id
1 'polypeptide(L)' 'MSYLADANGYYGEFGGAFVPEILHRCVQELQDSYLEVLHSASFREDFDRLLRDYVGRPSPLYLAKRLS' A
#
# COMPACT_ATOMS: atom_id res chain seq x y z
N MET A 1 -14.35 -12.49 -8.40
CA MET A 1 -14.10 -12.13 -6.99
C MET A 1 -13.52 -10.74 -6.97
N SER A 2 -14.03 -9.85 -6.11
CA SER A 2 -13.39 -8.56 -5.84
C SER A 2 -12.30 -8.80 -4.80
N TYR A 3 -11.06 -8.42 -5.11
CA TYR A 3 -9.93 -8.44 -4.17
C TYR A 3 -9.73 -7.08 -3.51
N LEU A 4 -10.75 -6.22 -3.53
CA LEU A 4 -10.73 -4.90 -2.91
C LEU A 4 -11.45 -4.97 -1.57
N ALA A 5 -10.94 -4.20 -0.61
CA ALA A 5 -11.68 -3.91 0.61
C ALA A 5 -12.96 -3.14 0.28
N ASP A 6 -13.97 -3.29 1.13
CA ASP A 6 -15.13 -2.40 1.11
C ASP A 6 -14.78 -1.00 1.65
N ALA A 7 -15.78 -0.10 1.66
CA ALA A 7 -15.60 1.28 2.11
C ALA A 7 -15.20 1.40 3.59
N ASN A 8 -15.44 0.36 4.39
CA ASN A 8 -15.08 0.30 5.80
C ASN A 8 -13.72 -0.41 6.02
N GLY A 9 -13.05 -0.85 4.95
CA GLY A 9 -11.75 -1.51 5.01
C GLY A 9 -11.83 -3.04 5.23
N TYR A 10 -12.97 -3.68 5.00
CA TYR A 10 -13.12 -5.13 5.16
C TYR A 10 -12.92 -5.90 3.85
N TYR A 11 -12.19 -7.00 3.92
CA TYR A 11 -12.10 -8.06 2.93
C TYR A 11 -12.99 -9.22 3.37
N GLY A 12 -14.27 -9.18 3.01
CA GLY A 12 -15.25 -10.10 3.58
C GLY A 12 -15.45 -9.82 5.07
N GLU A 13 -15.13 -10.77 5.92
CA GLU A 13 -15.29 -10.63 7.39
C GLU A 13 -14.02 -10.12 8.09
N PHE A 14 -12.92 -9.90 7.36
CA PHE A 14 -11.62 -9.56 7.92
C PHE A 14 -11.20 -8.13 7.60
N GLY A 15 -10.52 -7.45 8.52
CA GLY A 15 -10.06 -6.07 8.33
C GLY A 15 -10.85 -5.07 9.15
N GLY A 16 -11.17 -3.93 8.56
CA GLY A 16 -11.75 -2.78 9.25
C GLY A 16 -10.73 -2.04 10.11
N ALA A 17 -11.23 -1.07 10.89
CA ALA A 17 -10.41 -0.23 11.77
C ALA A 17 -10.93 -0.28 13.22
N PHE A 18 -10.50 -1.31 13.96
CA PHE A 18 -10.79 -1.45 15.40
C PHE A 18 -9.73 -0.73 16.23
N VAL A 19 -9.77 0.60 16.20
CA VAL A 19 -8.81 1.47 16.91
C VAL A 19 -9.53 2.27 18.01
N PRO A 20 -8.82 2.68 19.08
CA PRO A 20 -9.39 3.59 20.07
C PRO A 20 -9.89 4.90 19.45
N GLU A 21 -10.96 5.47 20.02
CA GLU A 21 -11.57 6.73 19.56
C GLU A 21 -10.54 7.87 19.42
N ILE A 22 -9.58 7.94 20.34
CA ILE A 22 -8.50 8.94 20.32
C ILE A 22 -7.62 8.88 19.07
N LEU A 23 -7.58 7.75 18.37
CA LEU A 23 -6.82 7.56 17.13
C LEU A 23 -7.68 7.72 15.88
N HIS A 24 -9.01 7.73 16.01
CA HIS A 24 -9.93 7.74 14.88
C HIS A 24 -9.63 8.88 13.91
N ARG A 25 -9.51 10.10 14.45
CA ARG A 25 -9.18 11.30 13.67
C ARG A 25 -7.85 11.18 12.93
N CYS A 26 -6.79 10.74 13.61
CA CYS A 26 -5.46 10.61 12.99
C CYS A 26 -5.46 9.57 11.86
N VAL A 27 -6.19 8.45 12.05
CA VAL A 27 -6.30 7.40 11.04
C VAL A 27 -7.10 7.89 9.83
N GLN A 28 -8.18 8.63 10.05
CA GLN A 28 -8.99 9.20 8.98
C GLN A 28 -8.19 10.24 8.17
N GLU A 29 -7.50 11.17 8.83
CA GLU A 29 -6.66 12.17 8.16
C GLU A 29 -5.56 11.50 7.31
N LEU A 30 -4.97 10.40 7.80
CA LEU A 30 -3.99 9.61 7.04
C LEU A 30 -4.64 8.94 5.82
N GLN A 31 -5.82 8.33 5.97
CA GLN A 31 -6.54 7.68 4.88
C GLN A 31 -6.84 8.67 3.74
N ASP A 32 -7.38 9.84 4.09
CA ASP A 32 -7.73 10.88 3.12
C ASP A 32 -6.49 11.38 2.39
N SER A 33 -5.43 11.72 3.13
CA SER A 33 -4.17 12.20 2.56
C SER A 33 -3.45 11.14 1.72
N TYR A 34 -3.54 9.87 2.12
CA TYR A 34 -2.85 8.77 1.44
C TYR A 34 -3.30 8.64 -0.02
N LEU A 35 -4.60 8.67 -0.27
CA LEU A 35 -5.14 8.52 -1.63
C LEU A 35 -4.72 9.69 -2.51
N GLU A 36 -4.78 10.91 -1.99
CA GLU A 36 -4.33 12.11 -2.71
C GLU A 36 -2.84 12.03 -3.08
N VAL A 37 -1.99 11.70 -2.11
CA VAL A 37 -0.53 11.61 -2.32
C VAL A 37 -0.18 10.47 -3.27
N LEU A 38 -0.80 9.30 -3.12
CA LEU A 38 -0.55 8.12 -3.94
C LEU A 38 -0.86 8.39 -5.43
N HIS A 39 -1.90 9.18 -5.71
CA HIS A 39 -2.29 9.53 -7.07
C HIS A 39 -1.52 10.73 -7.64
N SER A 40 -0.80 11.50 -6.81
CA SER A 40 0.02 12.61 -7.30
C SER A 40 1.15 12.13 -8.23
N ALA A 41 1.43 12.90 -9.29
CA ALA A 41 2.47 12.54 -10.26
C ALA A 41 3.87 12.70 -9.67
N SER A 42 4.12 13.80 -8.96
CA SER A 42 5.40 14.09 -8.32
C SER A 42 5.81 13.01 -7.32
N PHE A 43 4.88 12.56 -6.46
CA PHE A 43 5.20 11.50 -5.50
C PHE A 43 5.56 10.19 -6.20
N ARG A 44 4.82 9.80 -7.25
CA ARG A 44 5.09 8.58 -8.01
C ARG A 44 6.45 8.64 -8.71
N GLU A 45 6.79 9.77 -9.31
CA GLU A 45 8.10 9.96 -9.95
C GLU A 45 9.26 9.83 -8.96
N ASP A 46 9.15 10.48 -7.80
CA ASP A 46 10.15 10.40 -6.74
C ASP A 46 10.25 9.00 -6.12
N PHE A 47 9.10 8.37 -5.86
CA PHE A 47 9.03 7.01 -5.33
C PHE A 47 9.69 6.01 -6.28
N ASP A 48 9.34 6.07 -7.58
CA ASP A 48 9.90 5.18 -8.58
C ASP A 48 11.41 5.41 -8.79
N ARG A 49 11.86 6.66 -8.70
CA ARG A 49 13.29 7.00 -8.72
C ARG A 49 14.02 6.38 -7.53
N LEU A 50 13.48 6.48 -6.32
CA LEU A 50 14.06 5.84 -5.13
C LEU A 50 14.07 4.31 -5.26
N LEU A 51 13.00 3.72 -5.79
CA LEU A 51 12.95 2.28 -6.02
C LEU A 51 14.07 1.81 -6.97
N ARG A 52 14.33 2.55 -8.05
CA ARG A 52 15.38 2.22 -9.01
C ARG A 52 16.78 2.50 -8.47
N ASP A 53 17.01 3.74 -8.04
CA ASP A 53 18.37 4.26 -7.86
C ASP A 53 18.92 3.99 -6.44
N TYR A 54 18.04 3.86 -5.45
CA TYR A 54 18.41 3.62 -4.06
C TYR A 54 18.15 2.17 -3.63
N VAL A 55 16.94 1.64 -3.90
CA VAL A 55 16.56 0.28 -3.49
C VAL A 55 17.05 -0.80 -4.48
N GLY A 56 17.28 -0.45 -5.75
CA GLY A 56 17.76 -1.37 -6.78
C GLY A 56 16.68 -2.26 -7.41
N ARG A 57 15.46 -1.75 -7.56
CA ARG A 57 14.35 -2.46 -8.25
C ARG A 57 14.46 -2.32 -9.78
N PRO A 58 13.94 -3.30 -10.55
CA PRO A 58 13.23 -4.50 -10.11
C PRO A 58 14.16 -5.60 -9.59
N SER A 59 13.68 -6.37 -8.61
CA SER A 59 14.39 -7.56 -8.13
C SER A 59 14.32 -8.68 -9.17
N PRO A 60 15.42 -9.40 -9.47
CA PRO A 60 15.41 -10.47 -10.45
C PRO A 60 14.56 -11.65 -9.96
N LEU A 61 13.78 -12.24 -10.88
CA LEU A 61 13.09 -13.52 -10.64
C LEU A 61 14.00 -14.66 -11.08
N TYR A 62 14.37 -15.54 -10.14
CA TYR A 62 15.31 -16.64 -10.40
C TYR A 62 14.65 -18.02 -10.31
N LEU A 63 14.90 -18.88 -11.31
CA LEU A 63 14.44 -20.26 -11.32
C LEU A 63 15.42 -21.18 -10.58
N ALA A 64 15.04 -21.62 -9.37
CA ALA A 64 15.83 -22.54 -8.56
C ALA A 64 15.66 -24.00 -9.02
N LYS A 65 16.36 -24.40 -10.09
CA LYS A 65 16.27 -25.74 -10.73
C LYS A 65 16.49 -26.95 -9.80
N ARG A 66 17.08 -26.76 -8.62
CA ARG A 66 17.34 -27.83 -7.63
C ARG A 66 16.21 -28.03 -6.61
N LEU A 67 15.16 -27.21 -6.66
CA LEU A 67 14.00 -27.24 -5.76
C LEU A 67 12.70 -27.62 -6.50
N SER A 68 12.83 -28.24 -7.67
CA SER A 68 11.70 -28.68 -8.51
C SER A 68 11.51 -30.18 -8.43
#